data_AF-A0A1L6J7Z6-F1
#
_entry.id   AF-A0A1L6J7Z6-F1
#
_cell.length_a   1.000
_cell.length_b   1.000
_cell.length_c   1.000
_cell.angle_alpha   90.00
_cell.angle_beta   90.00
_cell.angle_gamma   90.00
#
_symmetry.space_group_name_H-M   'P 1'
#
loop_
_entity.id
_entity.type
_entity.pdbx_description
1 polymer ?
#
loop_
_entity_poly.entity_id
_entity_poly.type
_entity_poly.pdbx_seq_one_letter_code
_entity_poly.pdbx_strand_id
1 'polypeptide(L)'
;MNPARIAGANAELGAPQKWSAEEHGHCANLWVRREVEDGMPWMRSAWEATPNEVGLLLAGAKLELGILGQTHPVVNLGVGPLPDDFAPPMIVERTVHQGASAVRVSMFFANGRRVWAEAYLEPHGLGRAVKLAIDSVENRAKQDGLL
;
A
#
# COMPACT_ATOMS: atom_id res chain seq x y z
N MET A 1 -1.95 6.43 1.94
CA MET A 1 -2.94 5.82 1.02
C MET A 1 -3.74 6.91 0.36
N ASN A 2 -4.31 6.68 -0.81
CA ASN A 2 -5.03 7.71 -1.56
C ASN A 2 -6.54 7.59 -1.32
N PRO A 3 -7.26 8.65 -0.90
CA PRO A 3 -8.72 8.60 -0.81
C PRO A 3 -9.34 8.26 -2.16
N ALA A 4 -10.21 7.26 -2.19
CA ALA A 4 -10.85 6.76 -3.40
C ALA A 4 -12.34 7.11 -3.42
N ARG A 5 -12.85 7.47 -4.59
CA ARG A 5 -14.29 7.74 -4.76
C ARG A 5 -15.05 6.42 -4.84
N ILE A 6 -15.86 6.13 -3.82
CA ILE A 6 -16.68 4.91 -3.77
C ILE A 6 -17.97 5.04 -4.58
N ALA A 7 -18.51 3.90 -5.01
CA ALA A 7 -19.83 3.84 -5.64
C ALA A 7 -20.90 4.43 -4.71
N GLY A 8 -21.79 5.27 -5.24
CA GLY A 8 -22.84 5.93 -4.46
C GLY A 8 -22.35 7.01 -3.50
N ALA A 9 -21.09 7.47 -3.60
CA ALA A 9 -20.62 8.64 -2.86
C ALA A 9 -21.52 9.86 -3.14
N ASN A 10 -22.04 10.47 -2.08
CA ASN A 10 -23.04 11.53 -2.11
C ASN A 10 -22.63 12.78 -1.32
N ALA A 11 -21.43 12.78 -0.74
CA ALA A 11 -20.81 13.96 -0.16
C ALA A 11 -19.28 13.92 -0.32
N GLU A 12 -18.68 15.10 -0.26
CA GLU A 12 -17.24 15.33 -0.29
C GLU A 12 -16.87 16.13 0.97
N LEU A 13 -15.92 15.63 1.75
CA LEU A 13 -15.44 16.28 2.97
C LEU A 13 -14.05 16.83 2.67
N GLY A 14 -13.95 18.16 2.63
CA GLY A 14 -12.67 18.84 2.43
C GLY A 14 -11.94 19.13 3.74
N ALA A 15 -10.83 19.85 3.61
CA ALA A 15 -10.04 20.30 4.75
C ALA A 15 -10.88 21.14 5.73
N PRO A 16 -10.61 21.06 7.05
CA PRO A 16 -11.24 21.92 8.06
C PRO A 16 -11.07 23.41 7.76
N GLN A 17 -11.99 24.24 8.25
CA GLN A 17 -12.03 25.69 8.00
C GLN A 17 -10.75 26.44 8.41
N LYS A 18 -9.93 25.89 9.31
CA LYS A 18 -8.65 26.47 9.78
C LYS A 18 -7.43 25.63 9.42
N TRP A 19 -7.54 24.72 8.45
CA TRP A 19 -6.42 23.88 8.05
C TRP A 19 -5.36 24.69 7.30
N SER A 20 -4.12 24.66 7.80
CA SER A 20 -2.95 25.16 7.09
C SER A 20 -2.21 24.00 6.44
N ALA A 21 -2.14 24.00 5.11
CA ALA A 21 -1.38 22.98 4.38
C ALA A 21 0.13 23.10 4.61
N GLU A 22 0.61 24.30 4.96
CA GLU A 22 2.01 24.56 5.29
C GLU A 22 2.38 23.96 6.65
N GLU A 23 1.50 24.10 7.66
CA GLU A 23 1.77 23.63 9.03
C GLU A 23 1.41 22.16 9.24
N HIS A 24 0.41 21.64 8.51
CA HIS A 24 -0.19 20.32 8.78
C HIS A 24 -0.13 19.38 7.58
N GLY A 25 0.42 19.84 6.46
CA GLY A 25 0.53 19.06 5.23
C GLY A 25 -0.74 19.04 4.37
N HIS A 26 -0.65 18.35 3.25
CA HIS A 26 -1.76 18.25 2.30
C HIS A 26 -2.95 17.48 2.89
N CYS A 27 -4.14 18.09 2.85
CA CYS A 27 -5.41 17.46 3.21
C CYS A 27 -6.22 17.23 1.93
N ALA A 28 -6.28 15.98 1.49
CA ALA A 28 -7.08 15.59 0.33
C ALA A 28 -8.57 15.55 0.69
N ASN A 29 -9.42 15.76 -0.32
CA ASN A 29 -10.86 15.61 -0.14
C ASN A 29 -11.25 14.13 0.04
N LEU A 30 -12.15 13.86 0.98
CA LEU A 30 -12.66 12.53 1.26
C LEU A 30 -14.07 12.36 0.69
N TRP A 31 -14.19 11.45 -0.27
CA TRP A 31 -15.49 11.03 -0.79
C TRP A 31 -16.19 10.10 0.19
N VAL A 32 -17.41 10.44 0.56
CA VAL A 32 -18.21 9.64 1.49
C VAL A 32 -19.56 9.28 0.89
N ARG A 33 -20.02 8.06 1.20
CA ARG A 33 -21.42 7.66 1.06
C ARG A 33 -22.06 7.72 2.43
N ARG A 34 -22.95 8.70 2.61
CA ARG A 34 -23.84 8.80 3.77
C ARG A 34 -25.07 7.96 3.51
N GLU A 35 -25.35 7.00 4.37
CA GLU A 35 -26.48 6.08 4.23
C GLU A 35 -27.10 5.76 5.59
N VAL A 36 -28.32 5.22 5.59
CA VAL A 36 -28.97 4.69 6.77
C VAL A 36 -29.15 3.20 6.56
N GLU A 37 -28.58 2.40 7.45
CA GLU A 37 -28.68 0.94 7.45
C GLU A 37 -29.19 0.52 8.83
N ASP A 38 -30.27 -0.26 8.86
CA ASP A 38 -30.97 -0.65 10.09
C ASP A 38 -31.35 0.53 11.01
N GLY A 39 -31.74 1.66 10.41
CA GLY A 39 -32.10 2.87 11.13
C GLY A 39 -30.91 3.65 11.73
N MET A 40 -29.67 3.19 11.53
CA MET A 40 -28.46 3.83 12.01
C MET A 40 -27.76 4.59 10.87
N PRO A 41 -27.35 5.86 11.07
CA PRO A 41 -26.58 6.59 10.07
C PRO A 41 -25.15 6.06 9.97
N TRP A 42 -24.71 5.78 8.75
CA TRP A 42 -23.36 5.35 8.40
C TRP A 42 -22.70 6.32 7.43
N MET A 43 -21.38 6.37 7.51
CA MET A 43 -20.54 7.07 6.54
C MET A 43 -19.42 6.14 6.12
N ARG A 44 -19.40 5.82 4.83
CA ARG A 44 -18.41 4.92 4.26
C ARG A 44 -17.49 5.71 3.34
N SER A 45 -16.20 5.43 3.43
CA SER A 45 -15.16 5.93 2.56
C SER A 45 -14.18 4.79 2.26
N ALA A 46 -13.37 4.95 1.22
CA ALA A 46 -12.33 3.98 0.90
C ALA A 46 -11.03 4.68 0.56
N TRP A 47 -9.95 3.92 0.68
CA TRP A 47 -8.62 4.32 0.28
C TRP A 47 -8.04 3.26 -0.64
N GLU A 48 -7.32 3.71 -1.65
CA GLU A 48 -6.45 2.87 -2.46
C GLU A 48 -5.07 2.84 -1.82
N ALA A 49 -4.65 1.64 -1.41
CA ALA A 49 -3.28 1.41 -1.00
C ALA A 49 -2.38 1.45 -2.24
N THR A 50 -1.27 2.17 -2.14
CA THR A 50 -0.21 2.10 -3.14
C THR A 50 0.45 0.72 -3.11
N PRO A 51 1.12 0.26 -4.18
CA PRO A 51 1.81 -1.03 -4.18
C PRO A 51 2.83 -1.19 -3.04
N ASN A 52 3.46 -0.09 -2.61
CA ASN A 52 4.37 -0.12 -1.47
C ASN A 52 3.63 -0.35 -0.15
N GLU A 53 2.52 0.36 0.06
CA GLU A 53 1.66 0.19 1.23
C GLU A 53 1.06 -1.21 1.31
N VAL A 54 0.67 -1.80 0.17
CA VAL A 54 0.24 -3.20 0.12
C VAL A 54 1.37 -4.13 0.56
N GLY A 55 2.60 -3.91 0.09
CA GLY A 55 3.77 -4.66 0.53
C GLY A 55 4.01 -4.57 2.04
N LEU A 56 3.85 -3.37 2.61
CA LEU A 56 3.95 -3.15 4.06
C LEU A 56 2.80 -3.82 4.83
N LEU A 57 1.58 -3.78 4.32
CA LEU A 57 0.45 -4.47 4.96
C LEU A 57 0.61 -5.99 4.93
N LEU A 58 1.09 -6.55 3.82
CA LEU A 58 1.45 -7.98 3.71
C LEU A 58 2.62 -8.35 4.63
N ALA A 59 3.49 -7.38 4.95
CA ALA A 59 4.54 -7.50 5.94
C ALA A 59 4.02 -7.49 7.40
N GLY A 60 2.73 -7.29 7.63
CA GLY A 60 2.17 -7.19 8.98
C GLY A 60 2.22 -5.77 9.55
N ALA A 61 2.47 -4.74 8.73
CA ALA A 61 2.16 -3.38 9.13
C ALA A 61 0.68 -3.25 9.46
N LYS A 62 0.36 -2.33 10.36
CA LYS A 62 -1.03 -2.03 10.73
C LYS A 62 -1.58 -0.92 9.84
N LEU A 63 -2.88 -1.00 9.55
CA LEU A 63 -3.64 0.19 9.14
C LEU A 63 -3.81 1.08 10.36
N GLU A 64 -3.40 2.34 10.26
CA GLU A 64 -3.55 3.33 11.33
C GLU A 64 -4.64 4.32 10.95
N LEU A 65 -5.70 4.39 11.76
CA LEU A 65 -6.78 5.37 11.64
C LEU A 65 -6.64 6.39 12.76
N GLY A 66 -6.27 7.62 12.39
CA GLY A 66 -6.32 8.79 13.26
C GLY A 66 -7.67 9.50 13.14
N ILE A 67 -8.24 9.92 14.27
CA ILE A 67 -9.50 10.65 14.33
C ILE A 67 -9.23 11.93 15.13
N LEU A 68 -9.42 13.09 14.50
CA LEU A 68 -9.24 14.41 15.12
C LEU A 68 -10.59 15.14 15.22
N GLY A 69 -11.06 15.38 16.45
CA GLY A 69 -12.23 16.24 16.71
C GLY A 69 -13.17 15.73 17.82
N GLN A 70 -14.07 16.60 18.27
CA GLN A 70 -15.20 16.26 19.17
C GLN A 70 -16.56 16.18 18.44
N THR A 71 -16.61 16.64 17.18
CA THR A 71 -17.75 16.55 16.25
C THR A 71 -17.21 16.20 14.85
N HIS A 72 -18.07 15.58 14.01
CA HIS A 72 -17.76 14.86 12.76
C HIS A 72 -16.27 14.90 12.34
N PRO A 73 -15.50 13.88 12.71
CA PRO A 73 -14.06 14.03 12.83
C PRO A 73 -13.36 14.04 11.48
N VAL A 74 -12.25 14.77 11.44
CA VAL A 74 -11.24 14.64 10.40
C VAL A 74 -10.56 13.30 10.61
N VAL A 75 -10.38 12.54 9.54
CA VAL A 75 -9.72 11.24 9.61
C VAL A 75 -8.40 11.27 8.85
N ASN A 76 -7.40 10.59 9.40
CA ASN A 76 -6.14 10.27 8.75
C ASN A 76 -6.04 8.75 8.64
N LEU A 77 -5.69 8.24 7.46
CA LEU A 77 -5.45 6.81 7.26
C LEU A 77 -4.06 6.59 6.67
N GLY A 78 -3.26 5.79 7.37
CA GLY A 78 -1.90 5.45 7.00
C GLY A 78 -1.58 3.97 7.19
N VAL A 79 -0.38 3.60 6.77
CA VAL A 79 0.24 2.32 7.11
C VAL A 79 1.29 2.60 8.17
N GLY A 80 1.17 1.94 9.32
CA GLY A 80 2.11 2.07 10.43
C GLY A 80 3.47 1.43 10.13
N PRO A 81 4.42 1.50 11.08
CA PRO A 81 5.72 0.87 10.93
C PRO A 81 5.61 -0.66 10.83
N LEU A 82 6.64 -1.30 10.26
CA LEU A 82 6.78 -2.75 10.31
C LEU A 82 7.12 -3.22 11.74
N PRO A 83 6.72 -4.44 12.13
CA PRO A 83 7.18 -5.08 13.36
C PRO A 83 8.72 -5.20 13.39
N ASP A 84 9.31 -5.21 14.60
CA ASP A 84 10.77 -5.33 14.77
C ASP A 84 11.32 -6.72 14.39
N ASP A 85 10.49 -7.76 14.46
CA ASP A 85 10.82 -9.16 14.14
C ASP A 85 10.47 -9.54 12.70
N PHE A 86 10.44 -8.55 11.82
CA PHE A 86 9.92 -8.69 10.48
C PHE A 86 10.93 -9.30 9.48
N ALA A 87 10.54 -10.40 8.81
CA ALA A 87 11.24 -10.92 7.64
C ALA A 87 10.71 -10.27 6.35
N PRO A 88 11.54 -9.57 5.54
CA PRO A 88 11.13 -8.89 4.31
C PRO A 88 10.20 -9.74 3.44
N PRO A 89 8.97 -9.28 3.11
CA PRO A 89 8.03 -10.14 2.43
C PRO A 89 8.47 -10.21 0.97
N MET A 90 8.37 -11.38 0.35
CA MET A 90 8.56 -11.51 -1.09
C MET A 90 7.21 -11.68 -1.77
N ILE A 91 6.87 -10.77 -2.66
CA ILE A 91 5.72 -10.90 -3.55
C ILE A 91 6.22 -11.44 -4.88
N VAL A 92 5.59 -12.51 -5.34
CA VAL A 92 5.87 -13.15 -6.63
C VAL A 92 4.70 -12.90 -7.57
N GLU A 93 4.95 -12.22 -8.68
CA GLU A 93 3.94 -11.84 -9.66
C GLU A 93 4.28 -12.43 -11.04
N ARG A 94 3.30 -12.99 -11.73
CA ARG A 94 3.45 -13.24 -13.17
C ARG A 94 3.37 -11.92 -13.91
N THR A 95 4.28 -11.71 -14.85
CA THR A 95 4.38 -10.48 -15.64
C THR A 95 4.76 -10.78 -17.09
N VAL A 96 4.77 -9.75 -17.92
CA VAL A 96 5.33 -9.78 -19.28
C VAL A 96 6.46 -8.76 -19.35
N HIS A 97 7.66 -9.22 -19.67
CA HIS A 97 8.82 -8.36 -19.88
C HIS A 97 9.23 -8.46 -21.34
N GLN A 98 9.29 -7.33 -22.05
CA GLN A 98 9.65 -7.26 -23.47
C GLN A 98 8.89 -8.28 -24.36
N GLY A 99 7.60 -8.49 -24.06
CA GLY A 99 6.73 -9.40 -24.82
C GLY A 99 6.86 -10.88 -24.46
N ALA A 100 7.76 -11.26 -23.54
CA ALA A 100 7.91 -12.63 -23.07
C ALA A 100 7.34 -12.82 -21.66
N SER A 101 6.79 -14.00 -21.39
CA SER A 101 6.25 -14.34 -20.07
C SER A 101 7.38 -14.44 -19.05
N ALA A 102 7.21 -13.79 -17.91
CA ALA A 102 8.20 -13.69 -16.85
C ALA A 102 7.56 -13.75 -15.46
N VAL A 103 8.41 -13.83 -14.46
CA VAL A 103 8.04 -13.65 -13.05
C VAL A 103 8.84 -12.48 -12.50
N ARG A 104 8.16 -11.61 -11.76
CA ARG A 104 8.79 -10.57 -10.94
C ARG A 104 8.72 -11.00 -9.49
N VAL A 105 9.86 -10.91 -8.81
CA VAL A 105 9.93 -11.03 -7.35
C VAL A 105 10.25 -9.65 -6.79
N SER A 106 9.47 -9.20 -5.82
CA SER A 106 9.67 -7.93 -5.12
C SER A 106 9.82 -8.19 -3.62
N MET A 107 10.86 -7.66 -3.01
CA MET A 107 11.10 -7.65 -1.57
C MET A 107 10.94 -6.24 -1.02
N PHE A 108 10.22 -6.13 0.09
CA PHE A 108 9.87 -4.85 0.74
C PHE A 108 10.57 -4.72 2.10
N PHE A 109 11.01 -3.52 2.43
CA PHE A 109 11.78 -3.24 3.64
C PHE A 109 11.08 -2.18 4.50
N ALA A 110 11.40 -2.17 5.80
CA ALA A 110 10.78 -1.27 6.80
C ALA A 110 10.95 0.21 6.49
N ASN A 111 12.03 0.59 5.81
CA ASN A 111 12.28 1.97 5.37
C ASN A 111 11.49 2.35 4.11
N GLY A 112 10.54 1.53 3.68
CA GLY A 112 9.75 1.74 2.46
C GLY A 112 10.51 1.48 1.17
N ARG A 113 11.77 1.00 1.22
CA ARG A 113 12.50 0.58 0.02
C ARG A 113 11.93 -0.72 -0.51
N ARG A 114 12.04 -0.88 -1.84
CA ARG A 114 11.69 -2.09 -2.56
C ARG A 114 12.86 -2.50 -3.46
N VAL A 115 13.27 -3.75 -3.35
CA VAL A 115 14.20 -4.40 -4.28
C VAL A 115 13.41 -5.40 -5.11
N TRP A 116 13.68 -5.48 -6.40
CA TRP A 116 12.98 -6.40 -7.29
C TRP A 116 13.91 -6.94 -8.37
N ALA A 117 13.56 -8.12 -8.87
CA ALA A 117 14.19 -8.75 -10.01
C ALA A 117 13.16 -9.52 -10.83
N GLU A 118 13.49 -9.77 -12.09
CA GLU A 118 12.66 -10.51 -13.01
C GLU A 118 13.43 -11.67 -13.62
N ALA A 119 12.72 -12.76 -13.90
CA ALA A 119 13.26 -13.91 -14.62
C ALA A 119 12.22 -14.41 -15.62
N TYR A 120 12.65 -14.71 -16.83
CA TYR A 120 11.77 -15.25 -17.87
C TYR A 120 11.33 -16.67 -17.52
N LEU A 121 10.08 -16.98 -17.86
CA LEU A 121 9.53 -18.33 -17.70
C LEU A 121 10.14 -19.29 -18.70
N GLU A 122 10.43 -18.85 -19.93
CA GLU A 122 11.17 -19.66 -20.90
C GLU A 122 12.64 -19.23 -20.93
N PRO A 123 13.60 -20.18 -20.96
CA PRO A 123 13.44 -21.64 -21.05
C PRO A 123 13.34 -22.34 -19.67
N HIS A 124 13.13 -21.60 -18.59
CA HIS A 124 13.42 -22.07 -17.23
C HIS A 124 12.27 -22.85 -16.55
N GLY A 125 11.02 -22.65 -16.97
CA GLY A 125 9.83 -23.01 -16.21
C GLY A 125 9.64 -22.15 -14.95
N LEU A 126 8.44 -22.22 -14.35
CA LEU A 126 8.05 -21.37 -13.21
C LEU A 126 8.98 -21.51 -12.00
N GLY A 127 9.26 -22.72 -11.54
CA GLY A 127 10.03 -22.94 -10.31
C GLY A 127 11.46 -22.38 -10.39
N ARG A 128 12.14 -22.57 -11.53
CA ARG A 128 13.50 -22.05 -11.73
C ARG A 128 13.51 -20.55 -11.96
N ALA A 129 12.53 -19.99 -12.68
CA ALA A 129 12.40 -18.55 -12.84
C ALA A 129 12.18 -17.84 -11.50
N VAL A 130 11.29 -18.36 -10.65
CA VAL A 130 11.06 -17.84 -9.29
C VAL A 130 12.35 -17.87 -8.49
N LYS A 131 13.07 -19.00 -8.47
CA LYS A 131 14.35 -19.10 -7.76
C LYS A 131 15.38 -18.07 -8.24
N LEU A 132 15.56 -17.95 -9.56
CA LEU A 132 16.52 -16.99 -10.13
C LEU A 132 16.19 -15.54 -9.74
N ALA A 133 14.90 -15.19 -9.74
CA ALA A 133 14.45 -13.87 -9.32
C ALA A 133 14.63 -13.65 -7.82
N ILE A 134 14.34 -14.65 -6.96
CA ILE A 134 14.62 -14.59 -5.51
C ILE A 134 16.12 -14.37 -5.26
N ASP A 135 16.98 -15.22 -5.82
CA ASP A 135 18.43 -15.15 -5.62
C ASP A 135 18.96 -13.76 -6.06
N SER A 136 18.42 -13.22 -7.15
CA SER A 136 18.78 -11.88 -7.64
C SER A 136 18.32 -10.76 -6.71
N VAL A 137 17.09 -10.85 -6.17
CA VAL A 137 16.56 -9.89 -5.20
C VAL A 137 17.38 -9.89 -3.92
N GLU A 138 17.68 -11.07 -3.37
CA GLU A 138 18.48 -11.20 -2.15
C GLU A 138 19.91 -10.66 -2.33
N ASN A 139 20.56 -10.99 -3.44
CA ASN A 139 21.91 -10.49 -3.72
C ASN A 139 21.93 -8.96 -3.82
N ARG A 140 20.93 -8.38 -4.49
CA ARG A 140 20.81 -6.93 -4.61
C ARG A 140 20.48 -6.27 -3.27
N ALA A 141 19.61 -6.87 -2.46
CA ALA A 141 19.31 -6.39 -1.12
C ALA A 141 20.54 -6.38 -0.21
N LYS A 142 21.39 -7.42 -0.27
CA LYS A 142 22.67 -7.46 0.45
C LYS A 142 23.64 -6.38 -0.02
N GLN A 143 23.77 -6.18 -1.34
CA GLN A 143 24.61 -5.11 -1.91
C GLN A 143 24.14 -3.71 -1.47
N ASP A 144 22.83 -3.54 -1.32
CA ASP A 144 22.19 -2.31 -0.89
C ASP A 144 22.19 -2.11 0.64
N GLY A 145 22.72 -3.07 1.42
CA GLY A 145 22.77 -3.05 2.89
C GLY A 145 21.40 -3.21 3.55
N LEU A 146 20.48 -3.92 2.91
CA LEU A 146 19.10 -4.13 3.38
C LEU A 146 18.87 -5.53 3.99
N LEU A 147 19.81 -6.45 3.78
CA LEU A 147 19.88 -7.82 4.34
C LEU A 147 21.27 -8.08 4.91
#